data_AF-A0AAW5V6W9-F1
#
_entry.id   AF-A0AAW5V6W9-F1
#
_cell.length_a   1.000
_cell.length_b   1.000
_cell.length_c   1.000
_cell.angle_alpha   90.00
_cell.angle_beta   90.00
_cell.angle_gamma   90.00
#
_symmetry.space_group_name_H-M   'P 1'
#
loop_
_entity.id
_entity.type
_entity.pdbx_description
1 polymer ?
#
loop_
_entity_poly.entity_id
_entity_poly.type
_entity_poly.pdbx_seq_one_letter_code
_entity_poly.pdbx_strand_id
1 'polypeptide(L)'
;MSRFLSLHVIASLLIFFAFIPKNVYAKEISILPAYISGEVPPVLGSKREAGFELSRLSRHYLKRNFFTEITDPKLIENYLNETEWNEEADLKDQDFNSYCNEWDSHFVVQDQIDFGNPILVKTVIFNCKNLSKQIIQSKLISNFVMAYEKHNEKSFRFLPPRYYEKKSKNPIYYEINLFIDVHSSYAYYKKDIVKSLNSMYDQDGLYLGVTLVKKDKTLTIPPTKEHAEIKKIMEDTGWQGSNQSESVLGALQSLKGKFSTGKKESRKLFLLLSSSVKDKSGSIIMALNDLRHMEIEPIILIPNHSDLSTIRELQRIGKASNSRVVGITDYQRIGTQDGFEYIYLNQFNVYSSQEELQFPFQWNQNNIKKYDASLVRAAVDVVSPYNLYMAYEKISEKRVLEKEEIKTDLEFILRTESNSELLEKDRFQTVLVESKGEAIWIQLPYDIQVSKGKEYLIQTTFVLDPLSTWGIKNVPAETNLLKTNYSYPKTLMVKPSQAKKFLDVNKIREFNGYLQGTVSVIKKK
;
A
#
# COMPACT_ATOMS: atom_id res chain seq x y z
N MET A 1 62.53 3.46 2.41
CA MET A 1 61.19 2.94 2.07
C MET A 1 60.02 3.60 2.83
N SER A 2 60.18 4.27 3.98
CA SER A 2 59.03 4.82 4.73
C SER A 2 58.49 6.19 4.26
N ARG A 3 59.27 6.97 3.48
CA ARG A 3 58.81 8.29 2.99
C ARG A 3 57.81 8.24 1.83
N PHE A 4 57.81 7.17 1.04
CA PHE A 4 56.87 7.01 -0.09
C PHE A 4 55.48 6.52 0.33
N LEU A 5 55.39 5.74 1.43
CA LEU A 5 54.10 5.32 1.99
C LEU A 5 53.32 6.50 2.60
N SER A 6 54.03 7.44 3.25
CA SER A 6 53.40 8.61 3.87
C SER A 6 52.77 9.56 2.84
N LEU A 7 53.41 9.75 1.68
CA LEU A 7 52.84 10.59 0.62
C LEU A 7 51.58 9.99 -0.02
N HIS A 8 51.52 8.66 -0.17
CA HIS A 8 50.34 7.99 -0.71
C HIS A 8 49.15 8.06 0.25
N VAL A 9 49.38 7.89 1.55
CA VAL A 9 48.32 8.03 2.57
C VAL A 9 47.81 9.46 2.64
N ILE A 10 48.71 10.46 2.58
CA ILE A 10 48.33 11.88 2.57
C ILE A 10 47.59 12.27 1.28
N ALA A 11 48.03 11.77 0.11
CA ALA A 11 47.35 11.98 -1.16
C ALA A 11 45.98 11.32 -1.19
N SER A 12 45.84 10.10 -0.68
CA SER A 12 44.55 9.41 -0.55
C SER A 12 43.61 10.09 0.45
N LEU A 13 44.11 10.66 1.55
CA LEU A 13 43.33 11.48 2.48
C LEU A 13 42.90 12.82 1.86
N LEU A 14 43.76 13.49 1.10
CA LEU A 14 43.42 14.72 0.39
C LEU A 14 42.41 14.49 -0.74
N ILE A 15 42.50 13.35 -1.44
CA ILE A 15 41.48 12.94 -2.42
C ILE A 15 40.18 12.61 -1.68
N PHE A 16 40.22 11.95 -0.52
CA PHE A 16 39.02 11.69 0.29
C PHE A 16 38.36 13.00 0.75
N PHE A 17 39.12 13.99 1.21
CA PHE A 17 38.63 15.32 1.59
C PHE A 17 38.18 16.18 0.39
N ALA A 18 38.75 15.98 -0.79
CA ALA A 18 38.31 16.65 -2.02
C ALA A 18 37.00 16.07 -2.58
N PHE A 19 36.65 14.83 -2.22
CA PHE A 19 35.40 14.16 -2.60
C PHE A 19 34.33 14.15 -1.49
N ILE A 20 34.58 14.73 -0.32
CA ILE A 20 33.48 15.17 0.55
C ILE A 20 32.82 16.33 -0.19
N PRO A 21 31.53 16.24 -0.59
CA PRO A 21 30.84 17.42 -1.10
C PRO A 21 30.88 18.47 -0.01
N LYS A 22 31.78 19.45 -0.16
CA LYS A 22 31.73 20.73 0.56
C LYS A 22 30.27 21.15 0.56
N ASN A 23 29.73 21.42 1.76
CA ASN A 23 28.46 22.09 2.02
C ASN A 23 27.77 22.49 0.72
N VAL A 24 26.80 21.69 0.27
CA VAL A 24 25.92 22.11 -0.82
C VAL A 24 25.22 23.35 -0.31
N TYR A 25 25.77 24.53 -0.62
CA TYR A 25 25.14 25.80 -0.31
C TYR A 25 23.82 25.78 -1.05
N ALA A 26 22.74 25.64 -0.29
CA ALA A 26 21.41 25.60 -0.85
C ALA A 26 21.20 26.92 -1.58
N LYS A 27 20.96 26.84 -2.89
CA LYS A 27 20.65 28.04 -3.68
C LYS A 27 19.34 28.59 -3.15
N GLU A 28 19.32 29.85 -2.76
CA GLU A 28 18.07 30.53 -2.41
C GLU A 28 17.32 30.91 -3.68
N ILE A 29 16.02 30.57 -3.72
CA ILE A 29 15.14 30.86 -4.84
C ILE A 29 13.94 31.64 -4.35
N SER A 30 13.77 32.85 -4.87
CA SER A 30 12.54 33.62 -4.71
C SER A 30 11.56 33.23 -5.81
N ILE A 31 10.35 32.82 -5.41
CA ILE A 31 9.26 32.56 -6.34
C ILE A 31 8.23 33.67 -6.23
N LEU A 32 8.09 34.42 -7.31
CA LEU A 32 7.07 35.44 -7.50
C LEU A 32 5.70 34.82 -7.78
N PRO A 33 4.59 35.54 -7.50
CA PRO A 33 3.27 35.15 -7.98
C PRO A 33 3.26 34.97 -9.49
N ALA A 34 2.55 33.95 -9.96
CA ALA A 34 2.46 33.66 -11.39
C ALA A 34 1.66 34.75 -12.13
N TYR A 35 2.13 35.11 -13.33
CA TYR A 35 1.34 35.87 -14.29
C TYR A 35 0.31 34.95 -14.94
N ILE A 36 -0.94 35.40 -15.03
CA ILE A 36 -2.05 34.57 -15.50
C ILE A 36 -2.80 35.23 -16.65
N SER A 37 -2.91 34.50 -17.76
CA SER A 37 -3.78 34.80 -18.89
C SER A 37 -4.87 33.72 -19.05
N GLY A 38 -5.94 34.06 -19.77
CA GLY A 38 -7.08 33.15 -19.98
C GLY A 38 -8.08 33.11 -18.83
N GLU A 39 -8.99 32.15 -18.88
CA GLU A 39 -10.06 31.98 -17.89
C GLU A 39 -9.59 31.10 -16.73
N VAL A 40 -9.44 31.72 -15.55
CA VAL A 40 -8.95 31.03 -14.36
C VAL A 40 -9.98 30.02 -13.84
N PRO A 41 -9.59 28.77 -13.54
CA PRO A 41 -10.49 27.81 -12.92
C PRO A 41 -11.12 28.38 -11.63
N PRO A 42 -12.45 28.26 -11.43
CA PRO A 42 -13.13 28.85 -10.27
C PRO A 42 -12.56 28.44 -8.91
N VAL A 43 -11.94 27.26 -8.84
CA VAL A 43 -11.29 26.74 -7.62
C VAL A 43 -10.06 27.55 -7.19
N LEU A 44 -9.43 28.29 -8.10
CA LEU A 44 -8.26 29.13 -7.83
C LEU A 44 -8.62 30.60 -7.54
N GLY A 45 -9.89 30.98 -7.70
CA GLY A 45 -10.37 32.33 -7.40
C GLY A 45 -10.01 33.36 -8.48
N SER A 46 -9.67 34.57 -8.05
CA SER A 46 -9.20 35.66 -8.91
C SER A 46 -7.81 35.38 -9.50
N LYS A 47 -7.41 36.13 -10.54
CA LYS A 47 -6.05 36.05 -11.12
C LYS A 47 -4.97 36.25 -10.04
N ARG A 48 -5.12 37.24 -9.16
CA ARG A 48 -4.25 37.43 -7.99
C ARG A 48 -4.11 36.16 -7.17
N GLU A 49 -5.23 35.64 -6.69
CA GLU A 49 -5.26 34.50 -5.78
C GLU A 49 -4.65 33.26 -6.42
N ALA A 50 -4.96 33.04 -7.70
CA ALA A 50 -4.37 31.96 -8.48
C ALA A 50 -2.85 32.15 -8.64
N GLY A 51 -2.36 33.37 -8.88
CA GLY A 51 -0.93 33.67 -9.01
C GLY A 51 -0.16 33.35 -7.74
N PHE A 52 -0.70 33.75 -6.59
CA PHE A 52 -0.15 33.41 -5.27
C PHE A 52 -0.26 31.91 -4.98
N GLU A 53 -1.35 31.25 -5.34
CA GLU A 53 -1.54 29.82 -5.15
C GLU A 53 -0.54 28.98 -5.98
N LEU A 54 -0.26 29.38 -7.21
CA LEU A 54 0.74 28.74 -8.07
C LEU A 54 2.15 28.92 -7.53
N SER A 55 2.50 30.10 -7.05
CA SER A 55 3.79 30.30 -6.37
C SER A 55 3.91 29.43 -5.11
N ARG A 56 2.82 29.20 -4.36
CA ARG A 56 2.82 28.24 -3.24
C ARG A 56 3.06 26.81 -3.73
N LEU A 57 2.43 26.39 -4.82
CA LEU A 57 2.65 25.07 -5.43
C LEU A 57 4.11 24.88 -5.88
N SER A 58 4.69 25.85 -6.60
CA SER A 58 6.09 25.76 -7.04
C SER A 58 7.06 25.72 -5.86
N ARG A 59 6.82 26.55 -4.82
CA ARG A 59 7.60 26.49 -3.57
C ARG A 59 7.48 25.15 -2.86
N HIS A 60 6.27 24.57 -2.83
CA HIS A 60 6.05 23.24 -2.28
C HIS A 60 6.88 22.19 -3.03
N TYR A 61 6.78 22.13 -4.37
CA TYR A 61 7.52 21.15 -5.16
C TYR A 61 9.04 21.37 -5.11
N LEU A 62 9.51 22.61 -5.04
CA LEU A 62 10.93 22.90 -4.85
C LEU A 62 11.46 22.40 -3.51
N LYS A 63 10.81 22.79 -2.40
CA LYS A 63 11.20 22.33 -1.05
C LYS A 63 11.16 20.80 -0.94
N ARG A 64 10.22 20.17 -1.65
CA ARG A 64 10.05 18.72 -1.69
C ARG A 64 11.18 18.07 -2.50
N ASN A 65 11.35 18.47 -3.75
CA ASN A 65 12.14 17.73 -4.73
C ASN A 65 13.63 18.13 -4.77
N PHE A 66 14.05 19.25 -4.19
CA PHE A 66 15.40 19.79 -4.37
C PHE A 66 16.03 20.32 -3.07
N PHE A 67 17.37 20.25 -2.97
CA PHE A 67 18.12 20.90 -1.90
C PHE A 67 18.27 22.39 -2.23
N THR A 68 17.27 23.16 -1.81
CA THR A 68 17.15 24.59 -2.08
C THR A 68 16.57 25.31 -0.86
N GLU A 69 16.98 26.56 -0.69
CA GLU A 69 16.32 27.50 0.22
C GLU A 69 15.29 28.30 -0.57
N ILE A 70 14.21 28.70 0.09
CA ILE A 70 13.12 29.46 -0.53
C ILE A 70 12.91 30.69 0.33
N THR A 71 12.99 31.86 -0.28
CA THR A 71 12.71 33.15 0.35
C THR A 71 11.36 33.12 1.05
N ASP A 72 11.27 33.73 2.24
CA ASP A 72 10.03 33.74 3.02
C ASP A 72 8.87 34.33 2.18
N PRO A 73 7.79 33.55 1.95
CA PRO A 73 6.62 34.04 1.23
C PRO A 73 6.06 35.37 1.72
N LYS A 74 6.14 35.64 3.03
CA LYS A 74 5.62 36.89 3.61
C LYS A 74 6.46 38.11 3.23
N LEU A 75 7.79 37.95 3.12
CA LEU A 75 8.66 39.04 2.68
C LEU A 75 8.34 39.43 1.24
N ILE A 76 8.15 38.44 0.36
CA ILE A 76 7.72 38.67 -1.02
C ILE A 76 6.35 39.35 -1.03
N GLU A 77 5.36 38.81 -0.32
CA GLU A 77 4.00 39.37 -0.31
C GLU A 77 3.94 40.81 0.20
N ASN A 78 4.67 41.13 1.27
CA ASN A 78 4.74 42.49 1.79
C ASN A 78 5.40 43.44 0.79
N TYR A 79 6.55 43.07 0.23
CA TYR A 79 7.24 43.89 -0.77
C TYR A 79 6.38 44.14 -2.01
N LEU A 80 5.68 43.12 -2.51
CA LEU A 80 4.78 43.26 -3.66
C LEU A 80 3.50 44.06 -3.34
N ASN A 81 3.09 44.16 -2.09
CA ASN A 81 1.98 45.03 -1.67
C ASN A 81 2.43 46.49 -1.49
N GLU A 82 3.68 46.71 -1.10
CA GLU A 82 4.28 48.05 -0.95
C GLU A 82 4.72 48.65 -2.29
N THR A 83 5.03 47.80 -3.27
CA THR A 83 5.31 48.20 -4.65
C THR A 83 4.02 48.19 -5.48
N GLU A 84 3.91 49.01 -6.53
CA GLU A 84 2.80 48.98 -7.50
C GLU A 84 2.86 47.72 -8.39
N TRP A 85 3.08 46.55 -7.79
CA TRP A 85 3.22 45.31 -8.52
C TRP A 85 1.90 44.94 -9.20
N ASN A 86 1.98 44.74 -10.52
CA ASN A 86 0.84 44.40 -11.35
C ASN A 86 0.86 42.89 -11.70
N GLU A 87 -0.23 42.22 -11.35
CA GLU A 87 -0.52 40.81 -11.64
C GLU A 87 -0.51 40.49 -13.14
N GLU A 88 -0.66 41.50 -13.99
CA GLU A 88 -0.74 41.40 -15.44
C GLU A 88 0.56 41.79 -16.18
N ALA A 89 1.66 42.04 -15.46
CA ALA A 89 2.92 42.46 -16.08
C ALA A 89 3.86 41.27 -16.42
N ASP A 90 4.27 41.18 -17.69
CA ASP A 90 5.46 40.43 -18.09
C ASP A 90 6.69 41.20 -17.58
N LEU A 91 7.43 40.59 -16.65
CA LEU A 91 8.56 41.22 -16.00
C LEU A 91 9.74 41.40 -16.97
N LYS A 92 10.30 42.60 -16.99
CA LYS A 92 11.54 42.93 -17.71
C LYS A 92 12.74 42.52 -16.87
N ASP A 93 13.90 42.39 -17.51
CA ASP A 93 15.14 42.02 -16.80
C ASP A 93 15.53 43.02 -15.70
N GLN A 94 15.14 44.30 -15.85
CA GLN A 94 15.32 45.32 -14.80
C GLN A 94 14.50 45.02 -13.54
N ASP A 95 13.28 44.51 -13.69
CA ASP A 95 12.43 44.12 -12.56
C ASP A 95 13.06 42.94 -11.82
N PHE A 96 13.51 41.91 -12.56
CA PHE A 96 14.23 40.78 -11.99
C PHE A 96 15.49 41.18 -11.26
N ASN A 97 16.28 42.11 -11.81
CA ASN A 97 17.47 42.65 -11.14
C ASN A 97 17.12 43.37 -9.83
N SER A 98 16.02 44.12 -9.79
CA SER A 98 15.56 44.77 -8.56
C SER A 98 15.22 43.74 -7.49
N TYR A 99 14.48 42.68 -7.85
CA TYR A 99 14.12 41.62 -6.92
C TYR A 99 15.33 40.82 -6.42
N CYS A 100 16.32 40.58 -7.29
CA CYS A 100 17.57 39.94 -6.90
C CYS A 100 18.30 40.73 -5.79
N ASN A 101 18.31 42.07 -5.89
CA ASN A 101 18.94 42.93 -4.89
C ASN A 101 18.16 42.99 -3.58
N GLU A 102 16.82 42.98 -3.65
CA GLU A 102 15.96 43.06 -2.47
C GLU A 102 16.07 41.81 -1.58
N TRP A 103 16.10 40.61 -2.17
CA TRP A 103 16.05 39.36 -1.42
C TRP A 103 17.37 38.58 -1.38
N ASP A 104 18.47 39.16 -1.86
CA ASP A 104 19.81 38.53 -1.96
C ASP A 104 19.78 37.08 -2.50
N SER A 105 18.84 36.81 -3.41
CA SER A 105 18.54 35.46 -3.85
C SER A 105 19.42 35.03 -5.00
N HIS A 106 19.68 33.72 -5.12
CA HIS A 106 20.49 33.21 -6.23
C HIS A 106 19.69 33.19 -7.53
N PHE A 107 18.39 32.92 -7.43
CA PHE A 107 17.47 32.91 -8.56
C PHE A 107 16.15 33.59 -8.18
N VAL A 108 15.61 34.38 -9.10
CA VAL A 108 14.24 34.88 -9.04
C VAL A 108 13.43 34.20 -10.14
N VAL A 109 12.27 33.67 -9.79
CA VAL A 109 11.44 32.88 -10.69
C VAL A 109 10.03 33.44 -10.76
N GLN A 110 9.50 33.49 -11.98
CA GLN A 110 8.09 33.78 -12.24
C GLN A 110 7.53 32.73 -13.21
N ASP A 111 6.39 32.14 -12.86
CA ASP A 111 5.62 31.32 -13.80
C ASP A 111 4.64 32.21 -14.59
N GLN A 112 4.47 31.92 -15.87
CA GLN A 112 3.48 32.51 -16.75
C GLN A 112 2.55 31.40 -17.22
N ILE A 113 1.27 31.46 -16.82
CA ILE A 113 0.28 30.43 -17.10
C ILE A 113 -0.84 30.98 -17.95
N ASP A 114 -1.09 30.33 -19.07
CA ASP A 114 -2.25 30.58 -19.92
C ASP A 114 -3.27 29.45 -19.76
N PHE A 115 -4.41 29.74 -19.12
CA PHE A 115 -5.51 28.80 -18.93
C PHE A 115 -6.37 28.68 -20.20
N GLY A 116 -5.74 28.31 -21.30
CA GLY A 116 -6.41 27.93 -22.56
C GLY A 116 -6.68 26.42 -22.65
N ASN A 117 -7.12 25.98 -23.83
CA ASN A 117 -7.21 24.57 -24.20
C ASN A 117 -6.24 24.30 -25.35
N PRO A 118 -4.99 23.87 -25.09
CA PRO A 118 -4.41 23.37 -23.82
C PRO A 118 -3.92 24.47 -22.86
N ILE A 119 -3.68 24.11 -21.59
CA ILE A 119 -3.00 25.01 -20.63
C ILE A 119 -1.51 25.09 -20.98
N LEU A 120 -0.97 26.30 -21.08
CA LEU A 120 0.45 26.55 -21.34
C LEU A 120 1.11 27.09 -20.08
N VAL A 121 2.26 26.54 -19.71
CA VAL A 121 3.07 27.03 -18.59
C VAL A 121 4.47 27.34 -19.07
N LYS A 122 4.93 28.55 -18.73
CA LYS A 122 6.27 29.06 -19.00
C LYS A 122 6.90 29.51 -17.68
N THR A 123 7.89 28.77 -17.18
CA THR A 123 8.73 29.21 -16.07
C THR A 123 9.86 30.08 -16.59
N VAL A 124 9.96 31.30 -16.07
CA VAL A 124 11.09 32.21 -16.27
C VAL A 124 11.99 32.13 -15.04
N ILE A 125 13.23 31.71 -15.22
CA ILE A 125 14.25 31.61 -14.17
C ILE A 125 15.32 32.63 -14.46
N PHE A 126 15.45 33.63 -13.60
CA PHE A 126 16.49 34.65 -13.70
C PHE A 126 17.60 34.34 -12.70
N ASN A 127 18.84 34.24 -13.16
CA ASN A 127 20.01 33.99 -12.32
C ASN A 127 20.65 35.32 -11.93
N CYS A 128 20.54 35.66 -10.65
CA CYS A 128 20.95 36.94 -10.09
C CYS A 128 22.47 37.16 -10.14
N LYS A 129 23.26 36.09 -10.21
CA LYS A 129 24.73 36.20 -10.23
C LYS A 129 25.29 36.53 -11.59
N ASN A 130 24.72 35.96 -12.65
CA ASN A 130 25.22 36.12 -14.02
C ASN A 130 24.28 36.95 -14.91
N LEU A 131 23.19 37.47 -14.33
CA LEU A 131 22.19 38.31 -14.99
C LEU A 131 21.65 37.67 -16.28
N SER A 132 21.40 36.36 -16.23
CA SER A 132 20.90 35.59 -17.37
C SER A 132 19.53 34.98 -17.12
N LYS A 133 18.74 34.90 -18.18
CA LYS A 133 17.36 34.39 -18.17
C LYS A 133 17.28 33.04 -18.86
N GLN A 134 16.69 32.07 -18.15
CA GLN A 134 16.33 30.77 -18.70
C GLN A 134 14.82 30.65 -18.76
N ILE A 135 14.30 30.13 -19.87
CA ILE A 135 12.86 29.96 -20.08
C ILE A 135 12.58 28.48 -20.34
N ILE A 136 11.67 27.90 -19.57
CA ILE A 136 11.20 26.53 -19.74
C ILE A 136 9.71 26.56 -20.01
N GLN A 137 9.28 25.89 -21.08
CA GLN A 137 7.87 25.80 -21.45
C GLN A 137 7.36 24.36 -21.44
N SER A 138 6.09 24.21 -21.06
CA SER A 138 5.33 22.96 -21.17
C SER A 138 3.89 23.24 -21.61
N LYS A 139 3.36 22.33 -22.42
CA LYS A 139 1.94 22.22 -22.73
C LYS A 139 1.33 21.14 -21.84
N LEU A 140 0.35 21.50 -21.01
CA LEU A 140 -0.31 20.58 -20.09
C LEU A 140 -1.58 20.02 -20.74
N ILE A 141 -1.60 18.71 -20.98
CA ILE A 141 -2.71 17.98 -21.64
C ILE A 141 -3.40 17.01 -20.66
N SER A 142 -2.98 17.03 -19.40
CA SER A 142 -3.46 16.12 -18.33
C SER A 142 -3.83 16.94 -17.09
N ASN A 143 -4.17 16.27 -15.98
CA ASN A 143 -4.50 16.92 -14.72
C ASN A 143 -3.51 18.04 -14.38
N PHE A 144 -4.04 19.24 -14.15
CA PHE A 144 -3.23 20.44 -13.95
C PHE A 144 -2.18 20.26 -12.84
N VAL A 145 -2.57 19.72 -11.68
CA VAL A 145 -1.69 19.58 -10.51
C VAL A 145 -0.49 18.69 -10.82
N MET A 146 -0.73 17.53 -11.41
CA MET A 146 0.33 16.58 -11.77
C MET A 146 1.21 17.08 -12.93
N ALA A 147 0.57 17.71 -13.91
CA ALA A 147 1.29 18.24 -15.06
C ALA A 147 2.19 19.42 -14.64
N TYR A 148 1.74 20.22 -13.68
CA TYR A 148 2.49 21.32 -13.08
C TYR A 148 3.64 20.86 -12.18
N GLU A 149 3.45 19.77 -11.43
CA GLU A 149 4.51 19.08 -10.69
C GLU A 149 5.64 18.63 -11.63
N LYS A 150 5.30 17.92 -12.71
CA LYS A 150 6.28 17.48 -13.73
C LYS A 150 6.97 18.66 -14.43
N HIS A 151 6.23 19.75 -14.65
CA HIS A 151 6.80 20.98 -15.20
C HIS A 151 7.82 21.58 -14.23
N ASN A 152 7.49 21.71 -12.94
CA ASN A 152 8.42 22.16 -11.90
C ASN A 152 9.68 21.28 -11.85
N GLU A 153 9.53 19.96 -11.84
CA GLU A 153 10.67 19.03 -11.89
C GLU A 153 11.56 19.24 -13.11
N LYS A 154 10.96 19.51 -14.29
CA LYS A 154 11.69 19.83 -15.52
C LYS A 154 12.40 21.18 -15.44
N SER A 155 11.72 22.21 -14.93
CA SER A 155 12.24 23.59 -14.85
C SER A 155 13.45 23.68 -13.92
N PHE A 156 13.49 22.90 -12.86
CA PHE A 156 14.50 23.00 -11.80
C PHE A 156 15.53 21.88 -11.78
N ARG A 157 15.68 21.09 -12.86
CA ARG A 157 16.67 19.98 -12.93
C ARG A 157 18.13 20.39 -12.70
N PHE A 158 18.45 21.67 -12.77
CA PHE A 158 19.78 22.20 -12.47
C PHE A 158 20.08 22.29 -10.97
N LEU A 159 19.07 22.13 -10.11
CA LEU A 159 19.23 22.06 -8.66
C LEU A 159 19.57 20.63 -8.23
N PRO A 160 20.36 20.45 -7.16
CA PRO A 160 20.60 19.13 -6.61
C PRO A 160 19.27 18.52 -6.15
N PRO A 161 18.85 17.37 -6.71
CA PRO A 161 17.61 16.74 -6.28
C PRO A 161 17.76 16.30 -4.82
N ARG A 162 16.71 16.52 -4.03
CA ARG A 162 16.50 15.74 -2.82
C ARG A 162 16.20 14.34 -3.29
N TYR A 163 17.24 13.51 -3.30
CA TYR A 163 17.01 12.10 -3.10
C TYR A 163 16.35 12.02 -1.74
N TYR A 164 15.04 11.83 -1.74
CA TYR A 164 14.45 11.05 -0.70
C TYR A 164 15.26 9.76 -0.72
N GLU A 165 16.25 9.66 0.17
CA GLU A 165 16.51 8.37 0.76
C GLU A 165 15.10 7.92 1.16
N LYS A 166 14.53 6.98 0.40
CA LYS A 166 13.54 6.07 0.97
C LYS A 166 14.28 5.53 2.17
N LYS A 167 14.16 6.22 3.34
CA LYS A 167 15.03 6.07 4.54
C LYS A 167 15.52 4.67 4.48
N SER A 168 16.80 4.44 4.13
CA SER A 168 17.34 3.14 3.73
C SER A 168 16.50 2.08 4.42
N LYS A 169 15.48 1.56 3.71
CA LYS A 169 14.60 0.58 4.34
C LYS A 169 15.60 -0.50 4.56
N ASN A 170 16.04 -0.74 5.80
CA ASN A 170 16.60 -2.04 6.12
C ASN A 170 15.53 -2.97 5.56
N PRO A 171 15.82 -3.68 4.44
CA PRO A 171 14.79 -4.40 3.73
C PRO A 171 14.19 -5.33 4.77
N ILE A 172 12.94 -5.07 5.13
CA ILE A 172 12.29 -5.85 6.16
C ILE A 172 12.11 -7.20 5.52
N TYR A 173 12.92 -8.16 5.98
CA TYR A 173 12.94 -9.47 5.37
C TYR A 173 11.83 -10.29 5.99
N TYR A 174 10.92 -10.73 5.14
CA TYR A 174 9.80 -11.59 5.51
C TYR A 174 10.02 -12.96 4.90
N GLU A 175 9.50 -13.98 5.57
CA GLU A 175 9.58 -15.35 5.10
C GLU A 175 8.21 -16.00 5.13
N ILE A 176 7.72 -16.41 3.96
CA ILE A 176 6.42 -17.07 3.82
C ILE A 176 6.66 -18.42 3.17
N ASN A 177 6.18 -19.47 3.83
CA ASN A 177 6.22 -20.83 3.33
C ASN A 177 4.80 -21.34 3.10
N LEU A 178 4.53 -21.90 1.93
CA LEU A 178 3.31 -22.64 1.65
C LEU A 178 3.59 -24.13 1.76
N PHE A 179 2.90 -24.82 2.66
CA PHE A 179 2.89 -26.27 2.76
C PHE A 179 1.53 -26.79 2.29
N ILE A 180 1.53 -27.51 1.18
CA ILE A 180 0.34 -27.96 0.50
C ILE A 180 0.37 -29.49 0.42
N ASP A 181 -0.57 -30.11 1.13
CA ASP A 181 -0.95 -31.50 0.94
C ASP A 181 -1.77 -31.61 -0.35
N VAL A 182 -1.12 -32.01 -1.44
CA VAL A 182 -1.73 -32.02 -2.78
C VAL A 182 -2.74 -33.17 -2.87
N HIS A 183 -4.02 -32.80 -2.82
CA HIS A 183 -5.16 -33.70 -2.90
C HIS A 183 -6.07 -33.32 -4.07
N SER A 184 -6.70 -34.30 -4.74
CA SER A 184 -7.61 -34.06 -5.86
C SER A 184 -8.77 -33.11 -5.51
N SER A 185 -9.37 -33.28 -4.33
CA SER A 185 -10.45 -32.43 -3.83
C SER A 185 -10.08 -30.95 -3.63
N TYR A 186 -8.79 -30.61 -3.64
CA TYR A 186 -8.30 -29.24 -3.45
C TYR A 186 -7.80 -28.61 -4.75
N ALA A 187 -7.88 -29.32 -5.88
CA ALA A 187 -7.30 -28.88 -7.15
C ALA A 187 -7.80 -27.51 -7.62
N TYR A 188 -9.04 -27.13 -7.27
CA TYR A 188 -9.61 -25.85 -7.66
C TYR A 188 -9.00 -24.65 -6.89
N TYR A 189 -8.50 -24.85 -5.67
CA TYR A 189 -7.75 -23.83 -4.93
C TYR A 189 -6.42 -23.47 -5.61
N LYS A 190 -5.90 -24.32 -6.50
CA LYS A 190 -4.65 -24.08 -7.24
C LYS A 190 -4.68 -22.71 -7.94
N LYS A 191 -5.80 -22.36 -8.58
CA LYS A 191 -5.96 -21.09 -9.32
C LYS A 191 -5.76 -19.89 -8.39
N ASP A 192 -6.37 -19.91 -7.21
CA ASP A 192 -6.29 -18.82 -6.24
C ASP A 192 -4.93 -18.75 -5.55
N ILE A 193 -4.31 -19.89 -5.26
CA ILE A 193 -2.94 -19.94 -4.73
C ILE A 193 -1.94 -19.38 -5.74
N VAL A 194 -2.01 -19.80 -7.00
CA VAL A 194 -1.14 -19.29 -8.07
C VAL A 194 -1.33 -17.79 -8.27
N LYS A 195 -2.58 -17.31 -8.26
CA LYS A 195 -2.89 -15.88 -8.36
C LYS A 195 -2.32 -15.09 -7.17
N SER A 196 -2.39 -15.65 -5.96
CA SER A 196 -1.78 -15.07 -4.75
C SER A 196 -0.26 -14.97 -4.88
N LEU A 197 0.39 -16.07 -5.27
CA LEU A 197 1.83 -16.12 -5.45
C LEU A 197 2.31 -15.15 -6.53
N ASN A 198 1.60 -15.03 -7.64
CA ASN A 198 1.90 -14.04 -8.69
C ASN A 198 1.93 -12.60 -8.14
N SER A 199 1.07 -12.27 -7.16
CA SER A 199 1.08 -10.95 -6.51
C SER A 199 2.21 -10.76 -5.48
N MET A 200 2.85 -11.85 -5.06
CA MET A 200 3.93 -11.86 -4.08
C MET A 200 5.32 -11.91 -4.74
N TYR A 201 5.44 -12.40 -5.97
CA TYR A 201 6.74 -12.63 -6.61
C TYR A 201 7.62 -11.38 -6.75
N ASP A 202 7.02 -10.21 -6.94
CA ASP A 202 7.75 -8.94 -7.13
C ASP A 202 7.88 -8.13 -5.81
N GLN A 203 7.56 -8.73 -4.66
CA GLN A 203 7.66 -8.03 -3.38
C GLN A 203 9.12 -7.96 -2.87
N ASP A 204 9.64 -6.73 -2.76
CA ASP A 204 10.96 -6.46 -2.20
C ASP A 204 11.10 -7.00 -0.77
N GLY A 205 12.15 -7.79 -0.52
CA GLY A 205 12.49 -8.31 0.80
C GLY A 205 11.75 -9.60 1.20
N LEU A 206 10.86 -10.12 0.35
CA LEU A 206 10.15 -11.36 0.61
C LEU A 206 11.00 -12.59 0.25
N TYR A 207 11.00 -13.59 1.12
CA TYR A 207 11.48 -14.94 0.87
C TYR A 207 10.28 -15.88 0.78
N LEU A 208 10.04 -16.46 -0.39
CA LEU A 208 8.97 -17.44 -0.59
C LEU A 208 9.55 -18.85 -0.61
N GLY A 209 8.93 -19.75 0.15
CA GLY A 209 9.17 -21.19 0.09
C GLY A 209 7.88 -21.95 -0.21
N VAL A 210 8.01 -23.09 -0.88
CA VAL A 210 6.85 -23.95 -1.19
C VAL A 210 7.22 -25.41 -0.97
N THR A 211 6.38 -26.14 -0.25
CA THR A 211 6.43 -27.59 -0.11
C THR A 211 5.13 -28.20 -0.58
N LEU A 212 5.23 -29.05 -1.59
CA LEU A 212 4.12 -29.79 -2.17
C LEU A 212 4.30 -31.27 -1.83
N VAL A 213 3.42 -31.81 -1.00
CA VAL A 213 3.36 -33.25 -0.73
C VAL A 213 2.47 -33.87 -1.78
N LYS A 214 3.03 -34.71 -2.65
CA LYS A 214 2.30 -35.46 -3.68
C LYS A 214 2.36 -36.95 -3.37
N LYS A 215 1.49 -37.69 -4.05
CA LYS A 215 1.52 -39.15 -4.02
C LYS A 215 2.93 -39.62 -4.37
N ASP A 216 3.55 -40.36 -3.44
CA ASP A 216 4.89 -40.94 -3.54
C ASP A 216 6.07 -39.95 -3.70
N LYS A 217 5.85 -38.62 -3.62
CA LYS A 217 6.92 -37.62 -3.81
C LYS A 217 6.65 -36.33 -3.04
N THR A 218 7.65 -35.82 -2.34
CA THR A 218 7.63 -34.45 -1.79
C THR A 218 8.53 -33.55 -2.63
N LEU A 219 8.00 -32.40 -3.05
CA LEU A 219 8.76 -31.32 -3.70
C LEU A 219 8.89 -30.17 -2.71
N THR A 220 10.10 -29.71 -2.44
CA THR A 220 10.32 -28.53 -1.60
C THR A 220 11.28 -27.58 -2.29
N ILE A 221 10.86 -26.32 -2.42
CA ILE A 221 11.73 -25.18 -2.66
C ILE A 221 11.87 -24.42 -1.34
N PRO A 222 13.07 -24.37 -0.75
CA PRO A 222 13.35 -23.55 0.43
C PRO A 222 13.06 -22.06 0.18
N PRO A 223 12.81 -21.27 1.22
CA PRO A 223 12.61 -19.83 1.11
C PRO A 223 13.72 -19.09 0.38
N THR A 224 13.36 -18.49 -0.75
CA THR A 224 14.28 -17.77 -1.64
C THR A 224 13.66 -16.46 -2.10
N LYS A 225 14.49 -15.49 -2.50
CA LYS A 225 14.06 -14.26 -3.18
C LYS A 225 13.84 -14.47 -4.68
N GLU A 226 14.41 -15.53 -5.24
CA GLU A 226 14.29 -15.85 -6.66
C GLU A 226 13.12 -16.81 -6.87
N HIS A 227 11.99 -16.26 -7.26
CA HIS A 227 10.72 -17.01 -7.28
C HIS A 227 10.44 -17.77 -8.59
N ALA A 228 11.38 -17.80 -9.54
CA ALA A 228 11.19 -18.42 -10.85
C ALA A 228 10.92 -19.94 -10.77
N GLU A 229 11.65 -20.64 -9.90
CA GLU A 229 11.46 -22.07 -9.69
C GLU A 229 10.11 -22.36 -9.03
N ILE A 230 9.68 -21.52 -8.08
CA ILE A 230 8.38 -21.62 -7.41
C ILE A 230 7.25 -21.51 -8.42
N LYS A 231 7.34 -20.49 -9.30
CA LYS A 231 6.39 -20.29 -10.38
C LYS A 231 6.26 -21.54 -11.25
N LYS A 232 7.39 -22.08 -11.71
CA LYS A 232 7.43 -23.29 -12.54
C LYS A 232 6.81 -24.50 -11.82
N ILE A 233 7.23 -24.79 -10.59
CA ILE A 233 6.72 -25.95 -9.84
C ILE A 233 5.22 -25.84 -9.58
N MET A 234 4.71 -24.64 -9.27
CA MET A 234 3.28 -24.43 -9.03
C MET A 234 2.45 -24.60 -10.31
N GLU A 235 2.93 -24.12 -11.45
CA GLU A 235 2.28 -24.30 -12.76
C GLU A 235 2.27 -25.78 -13.17
N ASP A 236 3.43 -26.44 -13.14
CA ASP A 236 3.64 -27.82 -13.62
C ASP A 236 2.99 -28.89 -12.71
N THR A 237 2.74 -28.55 -11.45
CA THR A 237 2.21 -29.52 -10.48
C THR A 237 0.73 -29.83 -10.76
N GLY A 238 0.45 -31.06 -11.19
CA GLY A 238 -0.89 -31.64 -11.17
C GLY A 238 -1.36 -31.92 -9.74
N TRP A 239 -2.62 -31.59 -9.44
CA TRP A 239 -3.25 -31.83 -8.13
C TRP A 239 -4.12 -33.08 -8.20
N GLN A 240 -3.50 -34.24 -7.98
CA GLN A 240 -4.15 -35.54 -8.14
C GLN A 240 -3.70 -36.50 -7.04
N GLY A 241 -4.58 -37.44 -6.70
CA GLY A 241 -4.32 -38.48 -5.71
C GLY A 241 -4.61 -38.06 -4.27
N SER A 242 -4.23 -38.94 -3.35
CA SER A 242 -4.31 -38.77 -1.90
C SER A 242 -2.98 -39.18 -1.28
N ASN A 243 -2.61 -38.53 -0.18
CA ASN A 243 -1.33 -38.75 0.49
C ASN A 243 -1.50 -39.57 1.76
N GLN A 244 -0.44 -40.30 2.10
CA GLN A 244 -0.33 -41.03 3.36
C GLN A 244 0.12 -40.11 4.50
N SER A 245 -0.30 -40.44 5.71
CA SER A 245 -0.01 -39.67 6.92
C SER A 245 1.50 -39.52 7.19
N GLU A 246 2.27 -40.57 6.91
CA GLU A 246 3.72 -40.64 7.04
C GLU A 246 4.43 -39.65 6.12
N SER A 247 3.96 -39.52 4.87
CA SER A 247 4.53 -38.59 3.88
C SER A 247 4.32 -37.14 4.31
N VAL A 248 3.13 -36.80 4.81
CA VAL A 248 2.82 -35.45 5.31
C VAL A 248 3.65 -35.12 6.54
N LEU A 249 3.73 -36.04 7.50
CA LEU A 249 4.54 -35.86 8.71
C LEU A 249 6.03 -35.71 8.38
N GLY A 250 6.57 -36.59 7.54
CA GLY A 250 7.98 -36.57 7.13
C GLY A 250 8.33 -35.28 6.38
N ALA A 251 7.45 -34.82 5.49
CA ALA A 251 7.62 -33.55 4.80
C ALA A 251 7.65 -32.37 5.78
N LEU A 252 6.72 -32.33 6.74
CA LEU A 252 6.64 -31.28 7.75
C LEU A 252 7.87 -31.25 8.65
N GLN A 253 8.33 -32.42 9.13
CA GLN A 253 9.56 -32.54 9.91
C GLN A 253 10.80 -32.09 9.13
N SER A 254 10.84 -32.36 7.81
CA SER A 254 11.94 -31.93 6.94
C SER A 254 12.05 -30.42 6.79
N LEU A 255 10.99 -29.65 7.06
CA LEU A 255 11.02 -28.19 6.92
C LEU A 255 11.97 -27.53 7.92
N LYS A 256 12.17 -28.12 9.10
CA LYS A 256 12.98 -27.55 10.18
C LYS A 256 14.37 -27.11 9.71
N GLY A 257 14.99 -27.88 8.81
CA GLY A 257 16.31 -27.58 8.23
C GLY A 257 16.28 -26.75 6.95
N LYS A 258 15.11 -26.35 6.45
CA LYS A 258 14.93 -25.68 5.16
C LYS A 258 14.54 -24.21 5.29
N PHE A 259 14.10 -23.75 6.46
CA PHE A 259 13.87 -22.32 6.70
C PHE A 259 15.16 -21.52 6.62
N SER A 260 15.08 -20.28 6.17
CA SER A 260 16.28 -19.48 5.94
C SER A 260 16.92 -19.04 7.27
N THR A 261 18.25 -19.03 7.32
CA THR A 261 19.00 -18.51 8.48
C THR A 261 19.08 -16.99 8.45
N GLY A 262 18.93 -16.34 9.61
CA GLY A 262 19.07 -14.89 9.76
C GLY A 262 17.82 -14.20 10.31
N LYS A 263 17.98 -13.01 10.91
CA LYS A 263 16.85 -12.27 11.50
C LYS A 263 15.86 -11.86 10.41
N LYS A 264 14.62 -12.37 10.53
CA LYS A 264 13.45 -11.98 9.74
C LYS A 264 12.47 -11.33 10.69
N GLU A 265 11.72 -10.36 10.19
CA GLU A 265 10.71 -9.70 11.02
C GLU A 265 9.47 -10.57 11.21
N SER A 266 9.19 -11.45 10.24
CA SER A 266 8.10 -12.40 10.27
C SER A 266 8.49 -13.68 9.54
N ARG A 267 8.08 -14.81 10.09
CA ARG A 267 8.20 -16.13 9.48
C ARG A 267 6.87 -16.85 9.58
N LYS A 268 6.21 -17.09 8.46
CA LYS A 268 4.87 -17.69 8.40
C LYS A 268 4.90 -18.98 7.60
N LEU A 269 4.15 -19.96 8.07
CA LEU A 269 3.93 -21.24 7.40
C LEU A 269 2.43 -21.45 7.20
N PHE A 270 1.95 -21.28 5.98
CA PHE A 270 0.57 -21.62 5.62
C PHE A 270 0.47 -23.11 5.31
N LEU A 271 -0.45 -23.80 5.97
CA LEU A 271 -0.67 -25.23 5.83
C LEU A 271 -2.06 -25.49 5.24
N LEU A 272 -2.11 -26.04 4.03
CA LEU A 272 -3.31 -26.65 3.48
C LEU A 272 -3.16 -28.17 3.62
N LEU A 273 -3.89 -28.76 4.57
CA LEU A 273 -3.76 -30.16 4.97
C LEU A 273 -5.01 -30.96 4.59
N SER A 274 -4.84 -32.22 4.18
CA SER A 274 -5.96 -33.12 3.88
C SER A 274 -6.34 -34.02 5.06
N SER A 275 -7.27 -34.94 4.83
CA SER A 275 -7.69 -35.96 5.80
C SER A 275 -6.57 -36.93 6.20
N SER A 276 -5.46 -36.96 5.46
CA SER A 276 -4.25 -37.75 5.73
C SER A 276 -3.65 -37.52 7.12
N VAL A 277 -3.97 -36.39 7.77
CA VAL A 277 -3.40 -36.00 9.06
C VAL A 277 -3.97 -36.73 10.27
N LYS A 278 -5.13 -37.41 10.13
CA LYS A 278 -5.87 -37.99 11.26
C LYS A 278 -5.02 -38.96 12.08
N ASP A 279 -4.35 -39.89 11.40
CA ASP A 279 -3.62 -41.00 12.03
C ASP A 279 -2.32 -40.55 12.74
N LYS A 280 -1.77 -39.39 12.36
CA LYS A 280 -0.51 -38.85 12.91
C LYS A 280 -0.67 -37.47 13.54
N SER A 281 -1.89 -37.08 13.87
CA SER A 281 -2.25 -35.78 14.43
C SER A 281 -1.37 -35.38 15.62
N GLY A 282 -1.07 -36.30 16.55
CA GLY A 282 -0.17 -36.05 17.68
C GLY A 282 1.25 -35.66 17.26
N SER A 283 1.83 -36.40 16.31
CA SER A 283 3.17 -36.11 15.78
C SER A 283 3.22 -34.82 14.95
N ILE A 284 2.14 -34.51 14.22
CA ILE A 284 1.99 -33.24 13.50
C ILE A 284 1.93 -32.08 14.47
N ILE A 285 1.16 -32.19 15.56
CA ILE A 285 1.11 -31.18 16.63
C ILE A 285 2.50 -30.91 17.20
N MET A 286 3.29 -31.97 17.47
CA MET A 286 4.67 -31.82 17.93
C MET A 286 5.55 -31.10 16.89
N ALA A 287 5.47 -31.48 15.61
CA ALA A 287 6.23 -30.82 14.56
C ALA A 287 5.88 -29.33 14.39
N LEU A 288 4.60 -28.97 14.49
CA LEU A 288 4.17 -27.56 14.46
C LEU A 288 4.64 -26.79 15.71
N ASN A 289 4.61 -27.42 16.88
CA ASN A 289 5.15 -26.82 18.10
C ASN A 289 6.65 -26.55 17.96
N ASP A 290 7.42 -27.49 17.41
CA ASP A 290 8.85 -27.32 17.13
C ASP A 290 9.13 -26.11 16.22
N LEU A 291 8.37 -25.96 15.13
CA LEU A 291 8.48 -24.82 14.22
C LEU A 291 8.15 -23.50 14.92
N ARG A 292 7.14 -23.49 15.79
CA ARG A 292 6.79 -22.32 16.60
C ARG A 292 7.91 -21.93 17.58
N HIS A 293 8.64 -22.89 18.14
CA HIS A 293 9.81 -22.60 18.98
C HIS A 293 10.95 -21.94 18.20
N MET A 294 10.94 -22.05 16.86
CA MET A 294 11.84 -21.36 15.94
C MET A 294 11.26 -20.03 15.43
N GLU A 295 10.24 -19.49 16.12
CA GLU A 295 9.55 -18.24 15.79
C GLU A 295 8.87 -18.26 14.41
N ILE A 296 8.46 -19.45 13.94
CA ILE A 296 7.65 -19.61 12.72
C ILE A 296 6.20 -19.73 13.13
N GLU A 297 5.36 -18.80 12.70
CA GLU A 297 3.91 -18.82 12.94
C GLU A 297 3.23 -19.78 11.96
N PRO A 298 2.68 -20.92 12.44
CA PRO A 298 1.94 -21.84 11.59
C PRO A 298 0.48 -21.38 11.48
N ILE A 299 -0.04 -21.35 10.25
CA ILE A 299 -1.39 -20.94 9.90
C ILE A 299 -2.05 -22.09 9.14
N ILE A 300 -3.01 -22.76 9.77
CA ILE A 300 -3.75 -23.88 9.17
C ILE A 300 -4.96 -23.33 8.43
N LEU A 301 -4.98 -23.55 7.12
CA LEU A 301 -6.09 -23.24 6.23
C LEU A 301 -7.07 -24.42 6.25
N ILE A 302 -8.33 -24.15 6.54
CA ILE A 302 -9.39 -25.16 6.60
C ILE A 302 -10.16 -25.17 5.28
N PRO A 303 -10.00 -26.20 4.44
CA PRO A 303 -10.75 -26.32 3.20
C PRO A 303 -12.17 -26.85 3.43
N ASN A 304 -13.13 -26.45 2.58
CA ASN A 304 -14.53 -26.88 2.70
C ASN A 304 -14.87 -28.18 1.95
N HIS A 305 -13.90 -28.78 1.24
CA HIS A 305 -14.07 -30.13 0.65
C HIS A 305 -13.71 -31.27 1.61
N SER A 306 -13.40 -30.94 2.85
CA SER A 306 -13.11 -31.91 3.90
C SER A 306 -14.39 -32.29 4.64
N ASP A 307 -14.51 -33.55 5.03
CA ASP A 307 -15.61 -34.00 5.90
C ASP A 307 -15.50 -33.38 7.31
N LEU A 308 -16.61 -33.37 8.05
CA LEU A 308 -16.69 -32.68 9.35
C LEU A 308 -15.68 -33.24 10.36
N SER A 309 -15.36 -34.53 10.28
CA SER A 309 -14.36 -35.12 11.15
C SER A 309 -12.95 -34.61 10.83
N THR A 310 -12.60 -34.42 9.55
CA THR A 310 -11.33 -33.80 9.15
C THR A 310 -11.25 -32.34 9.57
N ILE A 311 -12.30 -31.55 9.36
CA ILE A 311 -12.30 -30.13 9.77
C ILE A 311 -12.11 -29.99 11.28
N ARG A 312 -12.83 -30.78 12.08
CA ARG A 312 -12.67 -30.81 13.53
C ARG A 312 -11.26 -31.23 13.94
N GLU A 313 -10.67 -32.18 13.23
CA GLU A 313 -9.32 -32.64 13.50
C GLU A 313 -8.28 -31.56 13.20
N LEU A 314 -8.40 -30.86 12.06
CA LEU A 314 -7.53 -29.73 11.73
C LEU A 314 -7.67 -28.58 12.75
N GLN A 315 -8.88 -28.28 13.20
CA GLN A 315 -9.13 -27.32 14.28
C GLN A 315 -8.48 -27.77 15.61
N ARG A 316 -8.55 -29.08 15.92
CA ARG A 316 -7.90 -29.67 17.10
C ARG A 316 -6.38 -29.54 17.01
N ILE A 317 -5.79 -29.89 15.87
CA ILE A 317 -4.35 -29.73 15.61
C ILE A 317 -3.96 -28.27 15.80
N GLY A 318 -4.71 -27.33 15.21
CA GLY A 318 -4.45 -25.90 15.34
C GLY A 318 -4.47 -25.43 16.79
N LYS A 319 -5.53 -25.76 17.54
CA LYS A 319 -5.66 -25.41 18.97
C LYS A 319 -4.53 -26.01 19.81
N ALA A 320 -4.21 -27.29 19.62
CA ALA A 320 -3.19 -27.99 20.40
C ALA A 320 -1.75 -27.56 20.07
N SER A 321 -1.52 -27.08 18.85
CA SER A 321 -0.23 -26.52 18.41
C SER A 321 -0.14 -24.99 18.56
N ASN A 322 -1.14 -24.34 19.17
CA ASN A 322 -1.30 -22.89 19.19
C ASN A 322 -1.05 -22.23 17.81
N SER A 323 -1.46 -22.93 16.75
CA SER A 323 -1.40 -22.44 15.38
C SER A 323 -2.68 -21.67 15.08
N ARG A 324 -2.57 -20.64 14.24
CA ARG A 324 -3.73 -19.90 13.80
C ARG A 324 -4.56 -20.78 12.85
N VAL A 325 -5.87 -20.80 13.03
CA VAL A 325 -6.78 -21.57 12.17
C VAL A 325 -7.67 -20.60 11.41
N VAL A 326 -7.65 -20.69 10.08
CA VAL A 326 -8.42 -19.80 9.19
C VAL A 326 -9.28 -20.65 8.26
N GLY A 327 -10.59 -20.44 8.30
CA GLY A 327 -11.55 -21.05 7.37
C GLY A 327 -11.45 -20.43 6.00
N ILE A 328 -11.28 -21.24 4.96
CA ILE A 328 -11.53 -20.79 3.59
C ILE A 328 -13.04 -20.69 3.44
N THR A 329 -13.51 -19.64 2.76
CA THR A 329 -14.91 -19.47 2.39
C THR A 329 -15.06 -19.72 0.91
N ASP A 330 -15.92 -20.66 0.56
CA ASP A 330 -16.35 -20.91 -0.82
C ASP A 330 -17.72 -20.30 -1.04
N TYR A 331 -17.94 -19.64 -2.18
CA TYR A 331 -19.21 -18.98 -2.46
C TYR A 331 -19.56 -18.97 -3.94
N GLN A 332 -20.85 -18.90 -4.22
CA GLN A 332 -21.41 -19.00 -5.57
C GLN A 332 -22.67 -18.15 -5.67
N ARG A 333 -22.88 -17.50 -6.81
CA ARG A 333 -24.15 -16.86 -7.14
C ARG A 333 -25.07 -17.87 -7.81
N ILE A 334 -26.32 -17.93 -7.36
CA ILE A 334 -27.37 -18.78 -7.89
C ILE A 334 -28.57 -17.95 -8.32
N GLY A 335 -29.26 -18.39 -9.37
CA GLY A 335 -30.53 -17.83 -9.82
C GLY A 335 -31.68 -18.78 -9.46
N THR A 336 -32.72 -18.23 -8.86
CA THR A 336 -33.95 -18.93 -8.47
C THR A 336 -35.17 -18.25 -9.11
N GLN A 337 -36.37 -18.77 -8.85
CA GLN A 337 -37.61 -18.13 -9.28
C GLN A 337 -37.82 -16.74 -8.65
N ASP A 338 -37.23 -16.48 -7.48
CA ASP A 338 -37.36 -15.21 -6.75
C ASP A 338 -36.25 -14.20 -7.09
N GLY A 339 -35.35 -14.56 -8.02
CA GLY A 339 -34.18 -13.76 -8.39
C GLY A 339 -32.86 -14.38 -7.95
N PHE A 340 -31.83 -13.54 -7.81
CA PHE A 340 -30.47 -13.95 -7.52
C PHE A 340 -30.16 -13.94 -6.03
N GLU A 341 -29.45 -14.98 -5.58
CA GLU A 341 -28.91 -15.07 -4.22
C GLU A 341 -27.46 -15.57 -4.27
N TYR A 342 -26.70 -15.23 -3.24
CA TYR A 342 -25.36 -15.75 -3.01
C TYR A 342 -25.41 -16.78 -1.89
N ILE A 343 -24.81 -17.94 -2.13
CA ILE A 343 -24.65 -19.00 -1.15
C ILE A 343 -23.18 -19.11 -0.75
N TYR A 344 -22.92 -19.27 0.54
CA TYR A 344 -21.58 -19.33 1.12
C TYR A 344 -21.43 -20.59 1.97
N LEU A 345 -20.24 -21.17 1.92
CA LEU A 345 -19.81 -22.29 2.76
C LEU A 345 -18.54 -21.90 3.48
N ASN A 346 -18.58 -21.95 4.81
CA ASN A 346 -17.42 -21.69 5.66
C ASN A 346 -17.42 -22.65 6.86
N GLN A 347 -16.44 -23.57 6.91
CA GLN A 347 -16.26 -24.53 7.99
C GLN A 347 -17.56 -25.29 8.33
N PHE A 348 -18.21 -25.88 7.32
CA PHE A 348 -19.54 -26.53 7.39
C PHE A 348 -20.76 -25.65 7.61
N ASN A 349 -20.59 -24.36 7.90
CA ASN A 349 -21.74 -23.46 8.01
C ASN A 349 -22.15 -22.99 6.62
N VAL A 350 -23.43 -23.14 6.32
CA VAL A 350 -24.04 -22.66 5.07
C VAL A 350 -24.75 -21.34 5.36
N TYR A 351 -24.52 -20.37 4.50
CA TYR A 351 -25.14 -19.05 4.58
C TYR A 351 -25.75 -18.67 3.22
N SER A 352 -26.76 -17.81 3.24
CA SER A 352 -27.23 -17.10 2.06
C SER A 352 -27.38 -15.60 2.29
N SER A 353 -27.25 -14.84 1.21
CA SER A 353 -27.54 -13.40 1.17
C SER A 353 -28.04 -12.99 -0.22
N GLN A 354 -28.80 -11.90 -0.29
CA GLN A 354 -29.25 -11.34 -1.57
C GLN A 354 -28.14 -10.53 -2.26
N GLU A 355 -27.15 -10.06 -1.51
CA GLU A 355 -26.03 -9.25 -2.02
C GLU A 355 -24.69 -10.01 -1.90
N GLU A 356 -23.73 -9.65 -2.76
CA GLU A 356 -22.37 -10.17 -2.65
C GLU A 356 -21.68 -9.53 -1.44
N LEU A 357 -21.27 -10.35 -0.48
CA LEU A 357 -20.56 -9.90 0.69
C LEU A 357 -19.14 -9.47 0.31
N GLN A 358 -18.66 -8.39 0.93
CA GLN A 358 -17.30 -7.90 0.72
C GLN A 358 -16.31 -8.63 1.65
N PHE A 359 -15.09 -8.86 1.18
CA PHE A 359 -14.01 -9.40 2.02
C PHE A 359 -13.51 -8.34 3.04
N PRO A 360 -13.11 -8.73 4.27
CA PRO A 360 -13.33 -10.04 4.88
C PRO A 360 -14.82 -10.25 5.22
N PHE A 361 -15.31 -11.48 5.02
CA PHE A 361 -16.70 -11.82 5.27
C PHE A 361 -17.10 -11.60 6.74
N GLN A 362 -18.12 -10.79 6.95
CA GLN A 362 -18.69 -10.53 8.28
C GLN A 362 -19.98 -11.32 8.47
N TRP A 363 -19.89 -12.47 9.14
CA TRP A 363 -21.01 -13.42 9.27
C TRP A 363 -22.15 -12.96 10.19
N ASN A 364 -21.93 -11.94 11.02
CA ASN A 364 -22.88 -11.47 12.04
C ASN A 364 -23.71 -10.26 11.57
N GLN A 365 -24.04 -10.19 10.27
CA GLN A 365 -24.85 -9.11 9.70
C GLN A 365 -26.31 -9.53 9.56
N ASN A 366 -27.25 -8.59 9.74
CA ASN A 366 -28.69 -8.85 9.64
C ASN A 366 -29.14 -9.35 8.25
N ASN A 367 -28.34 -9.08 7.22
CA ASN A 367 -28.65 -9.41 5.82
C ASN A 367 -28.12 -10.79 5.41
N ILE A 368 -27.60 -11.58 6.37
CA ILE A 368 -27.05 -12.92 6.14
C ILE A 368 -27.93 -13.93 6.87
N LYS A 369 -28.48 -14.87 6.12
CA LYS A 369 -29.21 -16.01 6.67
C LYS A 369 -28.24 -17.15 6.89
N LYS A 370 -28.01 -17.54 8.14
CA LYS A 370 -27.31 -18.79 8.49
C LYS A 370 -28.30 -19.94 8.55
N TYR A 371 -28.02 -21.04 7.86
CA TYR A 371 -28.85 -22.25 7.93
C TYR A 371 -28.43 -23.15 9.10
N ASP A 372 -29.42 -23.84 9.69
CA ASP A 372 -29.16 -24.82 10.76
C ASP A 372 -28.37 -26.00 10.22
N ALA A 373 -27.29 -26.37 10.91
CA ALA A 373 -26.44 -27.49 10.52
C ALA A 373 -27.19 -28.83 10.44
N SER A 374 -28.26 -29.01 11.22
CA SER A 374 -29.10 -30.22 11.22
C SER A 374 -29.89 -30.34 9.92
N LEU A 375 -30.48 -29.24 9.45
CA LEU A 375 -31.19 -29.18 8.16
C LEU A 375 -30.23 -29.41 7.00
N VAL A 376 -29.04 -28.79 7.08
CA VAL A 376 -27.99 -28.94 6.08
C VAL A 376 -27.56 -30.41 5.93
N ARG A 377 -27.39 -31.14 7.05
CA ARG A 377 -27.04 -32.57 7.03
C ARG A 377 -28.19 -33.47 6.55
N ALA A 378 -29.43 -33.10 6.83
CA ALA A 378 -30.59 -33.82 6.30
C ALA A 378 -30.72 -33.62 4.77
N ALA A 379 -30.27 -32.48 4.26
CA ALA A 379 -30.30 -32.17 2.84
C ALA A 379 -29.21 -32.94 2.05
N VAL A 380 -27.97 -32.97 2.53
CA VAL A 380 -26.85 -33.66 1.87
C VAL A 380 -25.92 -34.31 2.89
N ASP A 381 -25.41 -35.51 2.58
CA ASP A 381 -24.54 -36.28 3.49
C ASP A 381 -23.25 -35.51 3.85
N VAL A 382 -22.61 -34.92 2.83
CA VAL A 382 -21.44 -34.06 2.98
C VAL A 382 -21.61 -32.84 2.09
N VAL A 383 -21.72 -31.67 2.71
CA VAL A 383 -21.73 -30.40 1.99
C VAL A 383 -20.32 -30.10 1.50
N SER A 384 -20.24 -29.68 0.25
CA SER A 384 -19.06 -29.18 -0.43
C SER A 384 -19.48 -28.00 -1.30
N PRO A 385 -18.52 -27.20 -1.76
CA PRO A 385 -18.79 -26.14 -2.73
C PRO A 385 -19.56 -26.61 -3.99
N TYR A 386 -19.30 -27.83 -4.50
CA TYR A 386 -19.96 -28.34 -5.72
C TYR A 386 -21.42 -28.77 -5.55
N ASN A 387 -21.83 -29.16 -4.35
CA ASN A 387 -23.21 -29.56 -4.06
C ASN A 387 -23.91 -28.58 -3.11
N LEU A 388 -23.31 -27.41 -2.83
CA LEU A 388 -23.88 -26.38 -1.99
C LEU A 388 -25.25 -25.92 -2.48
N TYR A 389 -25.42 -25.80 -3.80
CA TYR A 389 -26.71 -25.47 -4.41
C TYR A 389 -27.78 -26.55 -4.14
N MET A 390 -27.43 -27.84 -4.13
CA MET A 390 -28.39 -28.92 -3.83
C MET A 390 -28.82 -28.86 -2.35
N ALA A 391 -27.89 -28.55 -1.46
CA ALA A 391 -28.21 -28.32 -0.05
C ALA A 391 -29.17 -27.14 0.07
N TYR A 392 -28.88 -26.03 -0.61
CA TYR A 392 -29.76 -24.87 -0.66
C TYR A 392 -31.16 -25.20 -1.20
N GLU A 393 -31.28 -25.93 -2.32
CA GLU A 393 -32.58 -26.30 -2.91
C GLU A 393 -33.47 -27.05 -1.92
N LYS A 394 -32.90 -28.01 -1.19
CA LYS A 394 -33.63 -28.81 -0.21
C LYS A 394 -33.99 -28.04 1.06
N ILE A 395 -33.11 -27.17 1.54
CA ILE A 395 -33.34 -26.42 2.80
C ILE A 395 -34.28 -25.24 2.59
N SER A 396 -34.20 -24.59 1.42
CA SER A 396 -35.01 -23.41 1.08
C SER A 396 -36.31 -23.75 0.35
N GLU A 397 -36.45 -25.00 -0.11
CA GLU A 397 -37.54 -25.46 -0.98
C GLU A 397 -37.65 -24.67 -2.30
N LYS A 398 -36.56 -23.99 -2.70
CA LYS A 398 -36.47 -23.24 -3.96
C LYS A 398 -35.64 -23.97 -4.98
N ARG A 399 -36.13 -24.09 -6.21
CA ARG A 399 -35.36 -24.67 -7.32
C ARG A 399 -34.30 -23.68 -7.83
N VAL A 400 -33.07 -24.16 -7.99
CA VAL A 400 -31.97 -23.41 -8.61
C VAL A 400 -32.04 -23.62 -10.12
N LEU A 401 -32.19 -22.52 -10.86
CA LEU A 401 -32.32 -22.51 -12.32
C LEU A 401 -30.97 -22.31 -13.01
N GLU A 402 -30.08 -21.52 -12.39
CA GLU A 402 -28.74 -21.23 -12.89
C GLU A 402 -27.74 -21.04 -11.75
N LYS A 403 -26.45 -21.25 -12.05
CA LYS A 403 -25.35 -21.11 -11.07
C LYS A 403 -24.05 -20.65 -11.75
N GLU A 404 -23.34 -19.72 -11.12
CA GLU A 404 -22.04 -19.22 -11.59
C GLU A 404 -20.87 -20.15 -11.20
N GLU A 405 -19.63 -19.83 -11.57
CA GLU A 405 -18.43 -20.54 -11.07
C GLU A 405 -18.27 -20.31 -9.56
N ILE A 406 -17.79 -21.33 -8.82
CA ILE A 406 -17.47 -21.20 -7.39
C ILE A 406 -16.23 -20.31 -7.24
N LYS A 407 -16.33 -19.33 -6.35
CA LYS A 407 -15.25 -18.42 -5.96
C LYS A 407 -14.80 -18.71 -4.53
N THR A 408 -13.59 -18.30 -4.17
CA THR A 408 -13.05 -18.48 -2.82
C THR A 408 -12.38 -17.20 -2.31
N ASP A 409 -12.28 -17.05 -0.98
CA ASP A 409 -11.51 -15.97 -0.34
C ASP A 409 -10.04 -16.33 -0.11
N LEU A 410 -9.55 -17.45 -0.63
CA LEU A 410 -8.20 -17.94 -0.35
C LEU A 410 -7.12 -16.95 -0.76
N GLU A 411 -7.31 -16.25 -1.89
CA GLU A 411 -6.41 -15.19 -2.33
C GLU A 411 -6.33 -14.05 -1.31
N PHE A 412 -7.50 -13.64 -0.80
CA PHE A 412 -7.58 -12.60 0.20
C PHE A 412 -6.94 -13.05 1.53
N ILE A 413 -7.18 -14.30 1.96
CA ILE A 413 -6.59 -14.87 3.18
C ILE A 413 -5.07 -14.87 3.07
N LEU A 414 -4.52 -15.46 2.00
CA LEU A 414 -3.08 -15.55 1.81
C LEU A 414 -2.43 -14.16 1.80
N ARG A 415 -3.01 -13.18 1.11
CA ARG A 415 -2.50 -11.81 1.11
C ARG A 415 -2.59 -11.15 2.49
N THR A 416 -3.75 -11.22 3.14
CA THR A 416 -4.01 -10.53 4.41
C THR A 416 -3.19 -11.12 5.55
N GLU A 417 -3.11 -12.44 5.62
CA GLU A 417 -2.35 -13.14 6.65
C GLU A 417 -0.85 -13.04 6.42
N SER A 418 -0.40 -12.96 5.17
CA SER A 418 1.00 -12.61 4.87
C SER A 418 1.32 -11.21 5.37
N ASN A 419 0.36 -10.29 5.22
CA ASN A 419 0.50 -8.88 5.59
C ASN A 419 0.07 -8.54 7.02
N SER A 420 -0.39 -9.49 7.84
CA SER A 420 -0.98 -9.19 9.15
C SER A 420 0.02 -8.62 10.17
N GLU A 421 1.32 -8.74 9.86
CA GLU A 421 2.46 -8.11 10.56
C GLU A 421 3.12 -6.97 9.75
N LEU A 422 2.68 -6.72 8.51
CA LEU A 422 3.00 -5.48 7.76
C LEU A 422 2.29 -4.25 8.34
N LEU A 423 1.35 -4.44 9.27
CA LEU A 423 0.86 -3.37 10.13
C LEU A 423 1.85 -3.20 11.29
N GLU A 424 2.87 -2.37 11.10
CA GLU A 424 3.11 -1.08 11.79
C GLU A 424 2.53 -0.84 13.21
N LYS A 425 2.14 -1.86 13.97
CA LYS A 425 1.32 -1.74 15.19
C LYS A 425 2.05 -1.11 16.37
N ASP A 426 3.38 -1.22 16.42
CA ASP A 426 4.18 -0.71 17.54
C ASP A 426 4.90 0.62 17.26
N ARG A 427 4.80 1.16 16.03
CA ARG A 427 5.53 2.40 15.63
C ARG A 427 4.63 3.58 15.32
N PHE A 428 3.32 3.36 15.22
CA PHE A 428 2.38 4.37 14.77
C PHE A 428 1.12 4.35 15.61
N GLN A 429 0.60 5.53 15.92
CA GLN A 429 -0.70 5.73 16.56
C GLN A 429 -1.74 6.09 15.49
N THR A 430 -2.97 5.64 15.66
CA THR A 430 -4.05 5.95 14.71
C THR A 430 -4.95 7.04 15.29
N VAL A 431 -5.18 8.11 14.54
CA VAL A 431 -6.04 9.23 14.91
C VAL A 431 -7.21 9.37 13.94
N LEU A 432 -8.38 9.72 14.45
CA LEU A 432 -9.52 10.13 13.64
C LEU A 432 -9.48 11.65 13.50
N VAL A 433 -9.42 12.13 12.26
CA VAL A 433 -9.35 13.55 11.93
C VAL A 433 -10.65 13.97 11.27
N GLU A 434 -11.33 14.94 11.85
CA GLU A 434 -12.56 15.54 11.34
C GLU A 434 -12.22 16.83 10.59
N SER A 435 -12.51 16.87 9.29
CA SER A 435 -12.27 17.99 8.40
C SER A 435 -13.52 18.30 7.59
N LYS A 436 -14.07 19.51 7.74
CA LYS A 436 -15.19 20.03 6.94
C LYS A 436 -16.41 19.09 6.84
N GLY A 437 -16.74 18.40 7.93
CA GLY A 437 -17.87 17.46 8.01
C GLY A 437 -17.54 16.03 7.58
N GLU A 438 -16.31 15.73 7.21
CA GLU A 438 -15.82 14.39 6.87
C GLU A 438 -14.81 13.91 7.92
N ALA A 439 -14.78 12.60 8.20
CA ALA A 439 -13.83 12.02 9.16
C ALA A 439 -12.97 10.96 8.49
N ILE A 440 -11.65 11.01 8.69
CA ILE A 440 -10.71 10.04 8.11
C ILE A 440 -9.72 9.55 9.17
N TRP A 441 -9.42 8.25 9.13
CA TRP A 441 -8.37 7.67 9.95
C TRP A 441 -7.00 7.97 9.35
N ILE A 442 -6.13 8.59 10.15
CA ILE A 442 -4.74 8.90 9.81
C ILE A 442 -3.82 8.17 10.79
N GLN A 443 -2.80 7.51 10.28
CA GLN A 443 -1.74 6.91 11.06
C GLN A 443 -0.58 7.91 11.21
N LEU A 444 -0.16 8.17 12.44
CA LEU A 444 0.94 9.07 12.76
C LEU A 444 2.07 8.28 13.42
N PRO A 445 3.34 8.63 13.19
CA PRO A 445 4.45 8.14 14.01
C PRO A 445 4.16 8.28 15.51
N TYR A 446 4.52 7.27 16.30
CA TYR A 446 4.17 7.21 17.72
C TYR A 446 4.83 8.33 18.55
N ASP A 447 5.99 8.80 18.12
CA ASP A 447 6.75 9.90 18.69
C ASP A 447 6.08 11.28 18.49
N ILE A 448 5.15 11.40 17.55
CA ILE A 448 4.40 12.65 17.34
C ILE A 448 3.38 12.85 18.47
N GLN A 449 3.50 13.96 19.20
CA GLN A 449 2.51 14.30 20.21
C GLN A 449 1.25 14.89 19.58
N VAL A 450 0.13 14.20 19.75
CA VAL A 450 -1.20 14.62 19.29
C VAL A 450 -2.19 14.58 20.44
N SER A 451 -3.09 15.57 20.48
CA SER A 451 -4.12 15.73 21.53
C SER A 451 -5.52 15.75 20.92
N LYS A 452 -6.46 15.06 21.56
CA LYS A 452 -7.88 15.08 21.20
C LYS A 452 -8.44 16.50 21.38
N GLY A 453 -9.31 16.93 20.47
CA GLY A 453 -9.94 18.25 20.45
C GLY A 453 -9.08 19.38 19.88
N LYS A 454 -7.84 19.12 19.48
CA LYS A 454 -6.98 20.11 18.81
C LYS A 454 -7.03 19.97 17.30
N GLU A 455 -6.94 21.09 16.61
CA GLU A 455 -6.81 21.18 15.16
C GLU A 455 -5.35 21.06 14.74
N TYR A 456 -5.08 20.29 13.68
CA TYR A 456 -3.75 20.11 13.11
C TYR A 456 -3.81 20.26 11.59
N LEU A 457 -2.72 20.76 11.03
CA LEU A 457 -2.43 20.66 9.59
C LEU A 457 -1.51 19.47 9.36
N ILE A 458 -2.00 18.47 8.65
CA ILE A 458 -1.31 17.20 8.38
C ILE A 458 -0.83 17.22 6.94
N GLN A 459 0.47 17.11 6.73
CA GLN A 459 1.07 16.87 5.42
C GLN A 459 1.37 15.38 5.27
N THR A 460 0.87 14.72 4.23
CA THR A 460 1.14 13.30 3.99
C THR A 460 0.95 12.91 2.52
N THR A 461 1.54 11.78 2.15
CA THR A 461 1.17 11.02 0.95
C THR A 461 -0.06 10.16 1.25
N PHE A 462 -1.03 10.15 0.33
CA PHE A 462 -2.19 9.27 0.33
C PHE A 462 -2.05 8.22 -0.76
N VAL A 463 -2.40 6.98 -0.43
CA VAL A 463 -2.39 5.83 -1.33
C VAL A 463 -3.75 5.15 -1.34
N LEU A 464 -4.07 4.43 -2.41
CA LEU A 464 -5.29 3.63 -2.48
C LEU A 464 -5.28 2.54 -1.40
N ASP A 465 -6.36 2.47 -0.62
CA ASP A 465 -6.60 1.42 0.35
C ASP A 465 -8.09 1.05 0.37
N PRO A 466 -8.48 -0.05 -0.29
CA PRO A 466 -9.87 -0.50 -0.33
C PRO A 466 -10.49 -0.77 1.05
N LEU A 467 -9.65 -0.97 2.08
CA LEU A 467 -10.08 -1.30 3.44
C LEU A 467 -10.36 -0.07 4.31
N SER A 468 -10.04 1.14 3.83
CA SER A 468 -10.28 2.37 4.58
C SER A 468 -11.66 2.95 4.26
N THR A 469 -12.19 3.77 5.19
CA THR A 469 -13.50 4.44 5.06
C THR A 469 -13.68 5.19 3.75
N TRP A 470 -12.60 5.79 3.23
CA TRP A 470 -12.64 6.59 2.00
C TRP A 470 -11.92 5.92 0.83
N GLY A 471 -11.51 4.66 0.96
CA GLY A 471 -10.75 3.96 -0.07
C GLY A 471 -9.30 4.45 -0.24
N ILE A 472 -8.80 5.22 0.73
CA ILE A 472 -7.43 5.76 0.79
C ILE A 472 -6.86 5.67 2.21
N LYS A 473 -5.56 5.48 2.33
CA LYS A 473 -4.84 5.65 3.61
C LYS A 473 -3.65 6.57 3.42
N ASN A 474 -3.15 7.10 4.52
CA ASN A 474 -1.91 7.88 4.50
C ASN A 474 -0.68 6.98 4.64
N VAL A 475 0.48 7.46 4.19
CA VAL A 475 1.79 6.83 4.41
C VAL A 475 2.38 7.38 5.72
N PRO A 476 2.42 6.60 6.82
CA PRO A 476 2.68 7.18 8.15
C PRO A 476 4.11 7.70 8.29
N ALA A 477 5.07 7.04 7.66
CA ALA A 477 6.47 7.47 7.63
C ALA A 477 6.70 8.81 6.91
N GLU A 478 5.77 9.25 6.07
CA GLU A 478 5.80 10.51 5.31
C GLU A 478 4.83 11.55 5.89
N THR A 479 4.21 11.24 7.04
CA THR A 479 3.22 12.09 7.66
C THR A 479 3.86 13.04 8.67
N ASN A 480 3.66 14.34 8.47
CA ASN A 480 4.16 15.39 9.35
C ASN A 480 3.03 16.28 9.85
N LEU A 481 3.14 16.74 11.08
CA LEU A 481 2.27 17.78 11.64
C LEU A 481 2.92 19.14 11.45
N LEU A 482 2.21 20.04 10.79
CA LEU A 482 2.60 21.43 10.60
C LEU A 482 1.78 22.34 11.52
N LYS A 483 2.29 23.56 11.74
CA LYS A 483 1.52 24.59 12.45
C LYS A 483 0.28 24.94 11.63
N THR A 484 -0.86 25.17 12.29
CA THR A 484 -2.13 25.50 11.61
C THR A 484 -2.08 26.81 10.82
N ASN A 485 -1.18 27.73 11.19
CA ASN A 485 -0.93 28.98 10.48
C ASN A 485 0.12 28.87 9.36
N TYR A 486 0.59 27.66 9.04
CA TYR A 486 1.54 27.43 7.96
C TYR A 486 0.89 27.72 6.60
N SER A 487 1.58 28.43 5.71
CA SER A 487 1.10 28.70 4.36
C SER A 487 1.34 27.47 3.46
N TYR A 488 0.27 26.83 3.00
CA TYR A 488 0.33 25.67 2.10
C TYR A 488 -0.54 25.88 0.85
N PRO A 489 -0.30 25.14 -0.24
CA PRO A 489 -1.12 25.24 -1.43
C PRO A 489 -2.53 24.66 -1.18
N LYS A 490 -3.57 25.50 -1.31
CA LYS A 490 -4.97 25.08 -1.21
C LYS A 490 -5.34 24.02 -2.26
N THR A 491 -4.66 24.02 -3.40
CA THR A 491 -4.83 23.05 -4.49
C THR A 491 -4.45 21.63 -4.09
N LEU A 492 -3.57 21.47 -3.08
CA LEU A 492 -3.18 20.18 -2.50
C LEU A 492 -3.99 19.81 -1.25
N MET A 493 -5.01 20.60 -0.90
CA MET A 493 -5.88 20.30 0.22
C MET A 493 -6.77 19.09 -0.11
N VAL A 494 -6.67 18.07 0.70
CA VAL A 494 -7.37 16.80 0.52
C VAL A 494 -8.74 16.87 1.15
N LYS A 495 -9.76 16.59 0.34
CA LYS A 495 -11.08 16.18 0.83
C LYS A 495 -11.15 14.66 0.82
N PRO A 496 -11.31 14.00 1.98
CA PRO A 496 -11.40 12.54 2.06
C PRO A 496 -12.31 11.90 1.01
N SER A 497 -13.51 12.45 0.81
CA SER A 497 -14.49 11.94 -0.17
C SER A 497 -14.05 12.01 -1.64
N GLN A 498 -13.13 12.92 -1.98
CA GLN A 498 -12.70 13.17 -3.36
C GLN A 498 -11.38 12.49 -3.71
N ALA A 499 -10.59 12.09 -2.72
CA ALA A 499 -9.22 11.65 -2.92
C ALA A 499 -9.10 10.29 -3.62
N LYS A 500 -9.98 9.32 -3.32
CA LYS A 500 -10.02 8.06 -4.08
C LYS A 500 -10.34 8.31 -5.55
N LYS A 501 -11.40 9.07 -5.82
CA LYS A 501 -11.82 9.44 -7.18
C LYS A 501 -10.69 10.16 -7.93
N PHE A 502 -9.95 11.03 -7.25
CA PHE A 502 -8.78 11.70 -7.82
C PHE A 502 -7.69 10.69 -8.25
N LEU A 503 -7.32 9.74 -7.37
CA LEU A 503 -6.33 8.71 -7.69
C LEU A 503 -6.79 7.84 -8.89
N ASP A 504 -8.04 7.39 -8.86
CA ASP A 504 -8.63 6.51 -9.88
C ASP A 504 -8.72 7.21 -11.25
N VAL A 505 -9.27 8.42 -11.31
CA VAL A 505 -9.44 9.20 -12.57
C VAL A 505 -8.09 9.50 -13.22
N ASN A 506 -7.08 9.80 -12.41
CA ASN A 506 -5.75 10.16 -12.90
C ASN A 506 -4.83 8.95 -13.09
N LYS A 507 -5.30 7.72 -12.81
CA LYS A 507 -4.53 6.47 -12.91
C LYS A 507 -3.20 6.51 -12.16
N ILE A 508 -3.19 7.11 -10.98
CA ILE A 508 -2.01 7.21 -10.10
C ILE A 508 -2.21 6.39 -8.82
N ARG A 509 -1.11 5.92 -8.26
CA ARG A 509 -1.11 5.06 -7.06
C ARG A 509 -1.06 5.85 -5.76
N GLU A 510 -0.48 7.04 -5.81
CA GLU A 510 -0.25 7.88 -4.64
C GLU A 510 -0.28 9.36 -5.02
N PHE A 511 -0.64 10.22 -4.06
CA PHE A 511 -0.54 11.66 -4.22
C PHE A 511 -0.20 12.34 -2.89
N ASN A 512 0.58 13.42 -2.96
CA ASN A 512 0.94 14.23 -1.80
C ASN A 512 -0.15 15.29 -1.54
N GLY A 513 -0.55 15.44 -0.29
CA GLY A 513 -1.59 16.41 0.06
C GLY A 513 -1.55 16.88 1.51
N TYR A 514 -2.44 17.84 1.78
CA TYR A 514 -2.64 18.46 3.09
C TYR A 514 -4.04 18.19 3.60
N LEU A 515 -4.16 17.76 4.85
CA LEU A 515 -5.43 17.60 5.55
C LEU A 515 -5.42 18.49 6.79
N GLN A 516 -6.33 19.46 6.86
CA GLN A 516 -6.52 20.29 8.05
C GLN A 516 -7.81 19.87 8.76
N GLY A 517 -7.72 19.52 10.04
CA GLY A 517 -8.88 19.07 10.79
C GLY A 517 -8.62 18.86 12.28
N THR A 518 -9.70 18.63 13.02
CA THR A 518 -9.69 18.40 14.47
C THR A 518 -9.57 16.92 14.77
N VAL A 519 -8.65 16.56 15.68
CA VAL A 519 -8.49 15.16 16.10
C VAL A 519 -9.58 14.80 17.12
N SER A 520 -10.49 13.90 16.76
CA SER A 520 -11.62 13.51 17.63
C SER A 520 -11.40 12.21 18.39
N VAL A 521 -10.60 11.29 17.86
CA VAL A 521 -10.24 10.02 18.51
C VAL A 521 -8.75 9.76 18.36
N ILE A 522 -8.10 9.31 19.42
CA ILE A 522 -6.72 8.81 19.38
C ILE A 522 -6.76 7.37 19.87
N LYS A 523 -6.37 6.43 19.01
CA LYS A 523 -6.13 5.03 19.36
C LYS A 523 -4.62 4.86 19.51
N LYS A 524 -4.15 5.01 20.74
CA LYS A 524 -2.84 4.49 21.16
C LYS A 524 -3.08 3.03 21.51
N LYS A 525 -2.40 2.11 20.83
CA LYS A 525 -2.34 0.74 21.29
C LYS A 525 -1.20 0.61 22.27
#